data_AF-A0A162CC38-F1
#
_entry.id   AF-A0A162CC38-F1
#
_cell.length_a   1.000
_cell.length_b   1.000
_cell.length_c   1.000
_cell.angle_alpha   90.00
_cell.angle_beta   90.00
_cell.angle_gamma   90.00
#
_symmetry.space_group_name_H-M   'P 1'
#
loop_
_entity.id
_entity.type
_entity.pdbx_description
1 polymer ?
#
loop_
_entity_poly.entity_id
_entity_poly.type
_entity_poly.pdbx_seq_one_letter_code
_entity_poly.pdbx_strand_id
1 'polypeptide(L)'
;MSTQDISGYVSYCSDVQRETGDAVLPTGNFLHQQPPQPYPLPQTSTQPPSRAIQFQQLISWNQGQPVSYNNVFHPHAAMYAAASPSYAITTDSRRIQGMETTIGYLRELLSKEFHNTIKEKNTVEKTKKELEVALEDNRRFQEQLQEALAKINESNAGKREVNSALEDVLAAQKELSANQKELQDAQSELITAQKRIRDLETENTNLESKLTELSKEKSRHARLSSSETTAGEETHNSDGKNVFANLKSDYDALKYQFDATIEKKNTMSNQFKELGKKYLYMVEYSGEQMYNDYEEKHTVFIEKLKSLSQNSVNETQWFMIKQTLDCLQGQLRLLENYREDFRVTIELLMCRIDQEIAQVSDLSIRAPKPPLEIQLDTFDAMFRLVECNGSVERDNEEDSIRTT
;
A
#
# COMPACT_ATOMS: atom_id res chain seq x y z
N MET A 1 2.66 60.25 -14.57
CA MET A 1 1.28 60.07 -14.07
C MET A 1 1.09 58.57 -13.90
N SER A 2 0.78 57.96 -12.77
CA SER A 2 0.69 58.36 -11.37
C SER A 2 0.98 57.10 -10.55
N THR A 3 1.87 57.21 -9.58
CA THR A 3 2.10 56.26 -8.47
C THR A 3 1.21 56.65 -7.31
N GLN A 4 0.43 55.70 -6.77
CA GLN A 4 -0.32 55.67 -5.48
C GLN A 4 -1.39 54.57 -5.68
N ASP A 5 -1.71 53.63 -4.80
CA ASP A 5 -1.43 53.35 -3.40
C ASP A 5 -1.69 51.84 -3.23
N ILE A 6 -1.01 51.19 -2.28
CA ILE A 6 -1.60 50.32 -1.24
C ILE A 6 -0.44 49.98 -0.31
N SER A 7 -0.29 50.88 0.67
CA SER A 7 0.29 50.62 1.96
C SER A 7 -0.74 49.86 2.79
N GLY A 8 -0.39 48.70 3.33
CA GLY A 8 -1.19 48.03 4.35
C GLY A 8 -0.69 46.62 4.63
N TYR A 9 -0.37 46.36 5.91
CA TYR A 9 0.06 45.09 6.51
C TYR A 9 1.57 44.78 6.51
N VAL A 10 2.28 45.52 7.37
CA VAL A 10 3.35 44.96 8.20
C VAL A 10 2.90 45.08 9.65
N SER A 11 2.90 43.95 10.38
CA SER A 11 3.31 43.81 11.79
C SER A 11 2.47 42.74 12.48
N TYR A 12 3.04 41.55 12.68
CA TYR A 12 3.02 40.80 13.94
C TYR A 12 3.95 39.59 13.75
N CYS A 13 5.24 39.79 14.05
CA CYS A 13 6.18 38.71 14.36
C CYS A 13 7.28 39.33 15.23
N SER A 14 7.11 39.19 16.53
CA SER A 14 8.19 39.27 17.49
C SER A 14 7.95 38.15 18.50
N ASP A 15 9.04 37.45 18.80
CA ASP A 15 9.22 36.54 19.94
C ASP A 15 8.68 35.12 19.80
N VAL A 16 9.47 34.24 19.17
CA VAL A 16 9.92 33.00 19.83
C VAL A 16 11.39 32.78 19.51
N GLN A 17 12.14 32.53 20.57
CA GLN A 17 13.58 32.62 20.71
C GLN A 17 14.34 31.48 20.02
N ARG A 18 15.59 31.81 19.66
CA ARG A 18 16.70 30.88 19.49
C ARG A 18 16.81 29.96 20.71
N GLU A 19 16.72 28.65 20.48
CA GLU A 19 17.52 27.68 21.24
C GLU A 19 18.38 26.90 20.25
N THR A 20 19.68 27.15 20.38
CA THR A 20 20.76 26.38 19.80
C THR A 20 20.98 25.20 20.74
N GLY A 21 20.56 24.02 20.32
CA GLY A 21 20.86 22.76 21.01
C GLY A 21 21.75 21.91 20.11
N ASP A 22 23.04 21.88 20.42
CA ASP A 22 24.00 20.93 19.87
C ASP A 22 23.50 19.49 20.07
N ALA A 23 23.05 18.86 18.98
CA ALA A 23 22.85 17.42 18.93
C ALA A 23 23.97 16.80 18.07
N VAL A 24 25.04 16.44 18.76
CA VAL A 24 26.11 15.56 18.27
C VAL A 24 25.48 14.28 17.73
N LEU A 25 25.61 14.05 16.43
CA LEU A 25 25.34 12.76 15.80
C LEU A 25 26.33 11.72 16.36
N PRO A 26 25.88 10.61 16.96
CA PRO A 26 26.77 9.50 17.23
C PRO A 26 27.08 8.82 15.90
N THR A 27 28.34 8.93 15.48
CA THR A 27 28.96 8.12 14.44
C THR A 27 29.00 6.67 14.89
N GLY A 28 27.93 5.94 14.61
CA GLY A 28 27.89 4.49 14.73
C GLY A 28 28.38 3.83 13.46
N ASN A 29 29.54 3.19 13.54
CA ASN A 29 30.10 2.31 12.50
C ASN A 29 29.07 1.27 12.04
N PHE A 30 28.59 1.37 10.80
CA PHE A 30 27.99 0.23 10.12
C PHE A 30 29.10 -0.71 9.66
N LEU A 31 29.41 -1.68 10.52
CA LEU A 31 30.02 -2.94 10.12
C LEU A 31 29.23 -3.49 8.93
N HIS A 32 29.95 -3.82 7.84
CA HIS A 32 29.43 -4.65 6.75
C HIS A 32 28.81 -5.92 7.34
N GLN A 33 27.48 -5.96 7.43
CA GLN A 33 26.75 -7.21 7.54
C GLN A 33 26.41 -7.66 6.13
N GLN A 34 27.04 -8.76 5.72
CA GLN A 34 26.63 -9.54 4.56
C GLN A 34 25.12 -9.82 4.62
N PRO A 35 24.42 -9.88 3.48
CA PRO A 35 23.04 -10.33 3.46
C PRO A 35 22.96 -11.76 4.04
N PRO A 36 21.94 -12.09 4.84
CA PRO A 36 21.80 -13.43 5.38
C PRO A 36 21.66 -14.42 4.22
N GLN A 37 22.59 -15.36 4.16
CA GLN A 37 22.53 -16.51 3.25
C GLN A 37 21.23 -17.28 3.49
N PRO A 38 20.54 -17.75 2.44
CA PRO A 38 19.34 -18.56 2.60
C PRO A 38 19.71 -19.86 3.30
N TYR A 39 19.02 -20.16 4.41
CA TYR A 39 19.18 -21.45 5.09
C TYR A 39 18.88 -22.59 4.11
N PRO A 40 19.68 -23.68 4.12
CA PRO A 40 19.43 -24.83 3.27
C PRO A 40 18.11 -25.48 3.66
N LEU A 41 17.21 -25.63 2.69
CA LEU A 41 16.08 -26.53 2.79
C LEU A 41 16.60 -27.93 3.19
N PRO A 42 16.03 -28.60 4.20
CA PRO A 42 16.33 -29.99 4.46
C PRO A 42 15.98 -30.81 3.21
N GLN A 43 17.01 -31.38 2.58
CA GLN A 43 16.84 -32.43 1.58
C GLN A 43 16.28 -33.67 2.30
N THR A 44 14.98 -33.89 2.21
CA THR A 44 14.38 -35.20 2.53
C THR A 44 14.25 -36.02 1.25
N SER A 45 15.28 -36.84 1.06
CA SER A 45 15.23 -38.20 0.51
C SER A 45 14.05 -38.56 -0.40
N THR A 46 14.37 -38.74 -1.68
CA THR A 46 13.64 -39.53 -2.67
C THR A 46 13.46 -40.98 -2.21
N GLN A 47 12.39 -41.29 -1.47
CA GLN A 47 11.82 -42.65 -1.40
C GLN A 47 10.40 -42.61 -0.79
N PRO A 48 9.35 -43.01 -1.53
CA PRO A 48 7.98 -43.03 -1.01
C PRO A 48 7.75 -44.24 -0.09
N PRO A 49 7.10 -44.10 1.08
CA PRO A 49 6.54 -45.25 1.78
C PRO A 49 5.31 -45.74 1.01
N SER A 50 5.44 -46.94 0.43
CA SER A 50 4.38 -47.72 -0.19
C SER A 50 3.18 -47.91 0.74
N ARG A 51 2.10 -47.17 0.49
CA ARG A 51 0.72 -47.64 0.67
C ARG A 51 -0.11 -47.14 -0.51
N ALA A 52 -0.03 -47.90 -1.61
CA ALA A 52 -0.97 -47.82 -2.70
C ALA A 52 -2.33 -48.35 -2.23
N ILE A 53 -3.29 -47.46 -2.02
CA ILE A 53 -4.70 -47.77 -2.24
C ILE A 53 -5.15 -46.82 -3.35
N GLN A 54 -5.33 -47.41 -4.53
CA GLN A 54 -5.71 -46.76 -5.77
C GLN A 54 -7.10 -46.12 -5.63
N PHE A 55 -7.15 -44.80 -5.50
CA PHE A 55 -8.32 -44.01 -5.86
C PHE A 55 -8.06 -43.38 -7.24
N GLN A 56 -8.17 -44.21 -8.28
CA GLN A 56 -8.28 -43.74 -9.66
C GLN A 56 -8.93 -44.84 -10.51
N GLN A 57 -10.25 -44.95 -10.40
CA GLN A 57 -11.09 -45.14 -11.58
C GLN A 57 -12.21 -44.13 -11.48
N LEU A 58 -11.96 -42.96 -12.08
CA LEU A 58 -12.98 -41.96 -12.35
C LEU A 58 -14.07 -42.63 -13.19
N ILE A 59 -15.28 -42.55 -12.65
CA ILE A 59 -16.52 -42.89 -13.32
C ILE A 59 -16.72 -41.88 -14.45
N SER A 60 -16.44 -42.30 -15.69
CA SER A 60 -17.03 -41.69 -16.88
C SER A 60 -18.49 -42.15 -16.97
N TRP A 61 -19.41 -41.40 -16.38
CA TRP A 61 -20.85 -41.67 -16.49
C TRP A 61 -21.36 -41.08 -17.81
N ASN A 62 -21.39 -41.91 -18.85
CA ASN A 62 -22.19 -41.63 -20.04
C ASN A 62 -23.66 -41.86 -19.71
N GLN A 63 -24.51 -40.87 -20.03
CA GLN A 63 -25.96 -41.00 -19.98
C GLN A 63 -26.41 -42.11 -20.94
N GLY A 64 -27.20 -43.09 -20.45
CA GLY A 64 -27.97 -43.99 -21.33
C GLY A 64 -27.69 -45.50 -21.25
N GLN A 65 -27.49 -46.09 -20.07
CA GLN A 65 -27.50 -47.56 -19.90
C GLN A 65 -28.39 -47.96 -18.70
N PRO A 66 -29.24 -49.00 -18.82
CA PRO A 66 -30.11 -49.44 -17.73
C PRO A 66 -29.29 -50.10 -16.61
N VAL A 67 -29.58 -49.72 -15.37
CA VAL A 67 -28.95 -50.26 -14.17
C VAL A 67 -29.30 -51.75 -14.03
N SER A 68 -28.32 -52.62 -14.27
CA SER A 68 -28.41 -54.05 -13.97
C SER A 68 -28.36 -54.23 -12.45
N TYR A 69 -29.51 -54.57 -11.84
CA TYR A 69 -29.53 -55.12 -10.49
C TYR A 69 -28.93 -56.53 -10.54
N ASN A 70 -27.65 -56.67 -10.15
CA ASN A 70 -27.06 -57.96 -9.84
C ASN A 70 -27.67 -58.50 -8.54
N ASN A 71 -28.85 -59.11 -8.65
CA ASN A 71 -29.33 -60.09 -7.69
C ASN A 71 -28.41 -61.31 -7.79
N VAL A 72 -27.47 -61.44 -6.86
CA VAL A 72 -26.80 -62.71 -6.59
C VAL A 72 -27.83 -63.61 -5.89
N PHE A 73 -28.71 -64.20 -6.70
CA PHE A 73 -29.48 -65.38 -6.30
C PHE A 73 -28.50 -66.52 -6.10
N HIS A 74 -28.32 -66.96 -4.85
CA HIS A 74 -27.77 -68.29 -4.59
C HIS A 74 -28.71 -69.36 -5.19
N PRO A 75 -28.23 -70.25 -6.08
CA PRO A 75 -29.05 -71.30 -6.67
C PRO A 75 -29.16 -72.53 -5.75
N HIS A 76 -29.37 -72.33 -4.44
CA HIS A 76 -29.60 -73.44 -3.49
C HIS A 76 -31.00 -73.49 -2.88
N ALA A 77 -31.90 -72.57 -3.22
CA ALA A 77 -33.28 -72.59 -2.73
C ALA A 77 -34.30 -73.27 -3.67
N ALA A 78 -33.90 -73.66 -4.89
CA ALA A 78 -34.82 -74.20 -5.91
C ALA A 78 -34.81 -75.74 -6.05
N MET A 79 -34.24 -76.49 -5.10
CA MET A 79 -34.24 -77.96 -5.10
C MET A 79 -34.96 -78.62 -3.91
N TYR A 80 -35.79 -77.87 -3.19
CA TYR A 80 -36.71 -78.41 -2.18
C TYR A 80 -38.19 -78.07 -2.43
N ALA A 81 -38.55 -77.81 -3.70
CA ALA A 81 -39.94 -77.63 -4.13
C ALA A 81 -40.46 -78.88 -4.89
N ALA A 82 -40.17 -80.07 -4.36
CA ALA A 82 -40.74 -81.33 -4.86
C ALA A 82 -40.80 -82.40 -3.76
N ALA A 83 -41.29 -82.03 -2.59
CA ALA A 83 -41.82 -82.96 -1.61
C ALA A 83 -42.71 -82.15 -0.67
N SER A 84 -44.02 -82.13 -0.92
CA SER A 84 -44.98 -81.68 0.08
C SER A 84 -44.87 -82.63 1.28
N PRO A 85 -44.42 -82.20 2.46
CA PRO A 85 -44.78 -82.91 3.67
C PRO A 85 -46.25 -82.56 3.89
N SER A 86 -47.13 -83.56 3.88
CA SER A 86 -48.48 -83.39 4.42
C SER A 86 -48.35 -82.90 5.86
N TYR A 87 -48.44 -81.58 6.06
CA TYR A 87 -48.76 -81.03 7.35
C TYR A 87 -50.20 -81.44 7.63
N ALA A 88 -50.37 -82.53 8.38
CA ALA A 88 -51.56 -82.69 9.17
C ALA A 88 -51.79 -81.35 9.87
N ILE A 89 -52.94 -80.72 9.64
CA ILE A 89 -53.39 -79.54 10.36
C ILE A 89 -53.64 -80.03 11.78
N THR A 90 -52.56 -80.10 12.57
CA THR A 90 -52.64 -80.18 14.01
C THR A 90 -53.16 -78.83 14.46
N THR A 91 -54.40 -78.77 14.90
CA THR A 91 -55.01 -77.65 15.66
C THR A 91 -54.35 -77.50 17.04
N ASP A 92 -53.04 -77.72 17.11
CA ASP A 92 -52.26 -77.55 18.33
C ASP A 92 -52.01 -76.05 18.50
N SER A 93 -52.86 -75.42 19.30
CA SER A 93 -52.87 -73.98 19.55
C SER A 93 -51.48 -73.44 19.94
N ARG A 94 -50.64 -74.24 20.62
CA ARG A 94 -49.29 -73.80 21.00
C ARG A 94 -48.37 -73.59 19.79
N ARG A 95 -48.53 -74.41 18.75
CA ARG A 95 -47.69 -74.35 17.55
C ARG A 95 -48.10 -73.18 16.65
N ILE A 96 -49.40 -72.93 16.52
CA ILE A 96 -49.95 -71.75 15.82
C ILE A 96 -49.53 -70.46 16.55
N GLN A 97 -49.68 -70.43 17.87
CA GLN A 97 -49.26 -69.28 18.69
C GLN A 97 -47.75 -69.00 18.60
N GLY A 98 -46.91 -70.05 18.55
CA GLY A 98 -45.48 -69.90 18.31
C GLY A 98 -45.14 -69.30 16.94
N MET A 99 -45.89 -69.69 15.90
CA MET A 99 -45.75 -69.12 14.56
C MET A 99 -46.22 -67.66 14.50
N GLU A 100 -47.34 -67.32 15.14
CA GLU A 100 -47.83 -65.93 15.23
C GLU A 100 -46.84 -65.02 15.97
N THR A 101 -46.24 -65.52 17.05
CA THR A 101 -45.21 -64.79 17.81
C THR A 101 -43.96 -64.56 16.95
N THR A 102 -43.54 -65.57 16.19
CA THR A 102 -42.39 -65.47 15.26
C THR A 102 -42.68 -64.49 14.12
N ILE A 103 -43.88 -64.53 13.54
CA ILE A 103 -44.32 -63.59 12.50
C ILE A 103 -44.37 -62.16 13.06
N GLY A 104 -44.85 -61.97 14.29
CA GLY A 104 -44.83 -60.69 14.99
C GLY A 104 -43.42 -60.12 15.14
N TYR A 105 -42.49 -60.95 15.60
CA TYR A 105 -41.07 -60.57 15.75
C TYR A 105 -40.41 -60.23 14.41
N LEU A 106 -40.67 -61.00 13.36
CA LEU A 106 -40.14 -60.73 12.02
C LEU A 106 -40.71 -59.43 11.43
N ARG A 107 -41.99 -59.13 11.66
CA ARG A 107 -42.59 -57.84 11.25
C ARG A 107 -41.92 -56.68 11.97
N GLU A 108 -41.68 -56.80 13.27
CA GLU A 108 -41.00 -55.76 14.03
C GLU A 108 -39.56 -55.52 13.56
N LEU A 109 -38.81 -56.59 13.28
CA LEU A 109 -37.46 -56.50 12.70
C LEU A 109 -37.48 -55.83 11.32
N LEU A 110 -38.37 -56.25 10.43
CA LEU A 110 -38.51 -55.65 9.09
C LEU A 110 -38.89 -54.17 9.15
N SER A 111 -39.78 -53.78 10.07
CA SER A 111 -40.13 -52.37 10.28
C SER A 111 -38.97 -51.54 10.82
N LYS A 112 -38.16 -52.10 11.75
CA LYS A 112 -36.95 -51.43 12.24
C LYS A 112 -35.90 -51.26 11.14
N GLU A 113 -35.64 -52.29 10.35
CA GLU A 113 -34.69 -52.23 9.23
C GLU A 113 -35.13 -51.23 8.15
N PHE A 114 -36.41 -51.21 7.80
CA PHE A 114 -36.94 -50.25 6.84
C PHE A 114 -36.82 -48.80 7.36
N HIS A 115 -37.10 -48.58 8.66
CA HIS A 115 -36.95 -47.27 9.28
C HIS A 115 -35.49 -46.81 9.32
N ASN A 116 -34.57 -47.72 9.67
CA ASN A 116 -33.13 -47.45 9.66
C ASN A 116 -32.64 -47.10 8.25
N THR A 117 -33.08 -47.84 7.23
CA THR A 117 -32.73 -47.59 5.82
C THR A 117 -33.20 -46.21 5.35
N ILE A 118 -34.43 -45.80 5.72
CA ILE A 118 -34.94 -44.46 5.40
C ILE A 118 -34.13 -43.38 6.11
N LYS A 119 -33.82 -43.58 7.40
CA LYS A 119 -33.04 -42.64 8.19
C LYS A 119 -31.65 -42.46 7.60
N GLU A 120 -30.97 -43.55 7.26
CA GLU A 120 -29.65 -43.54 6.62
C GLU A 120 -29.68 -42.80 5.28
N LYS A 121 -30.66 -43.12 4.41
CA LYS A 121 -30.84 -42.43 3.13
C LYS A 121 -31.01 -40.91 3.31
N ASN A 122 -31.83 -40.49 4.28
CA ASN A 122 -32.05 -39.07 4.57
C ASN A 122 -30.77 -38.39 5.07
N THR A 123 -29.98 -39.08 5.91
CA THR A 123 -28.69 -38.55 6.37
C THR A 123 -27.68 -38.43 5.23
N VAL A 124 -27.60 -39.43 4.35
CA VAL A 124 -26.72 -39.40 3.17
C VAL A 124 -27.12 -38.25 2.25
N GLU A 125 -28.42 -38.07 1.98
CA GLU A 125 -28.88 -36.98 1.12
C GLU A 125 -28.58 -35.59 1.72
N LYS A 126 -28.69 -35.45 3.04
CA LYS A 126 -28.30 -34.22 3.75
C LYS A 126 -26.80 -33.95 3.60
N THR A 127 -25.94 -34.94 3.90
CA THR A 127 -24.48 -34.78 3.77
C THR A 127 -24.04 -34.52 2.33
N LYS A 128 -24.74 -35.08 1.34
CA LYS A 128 -24.47 -34.80 -0.07
C LYS A 128 -24.72 -33.33 -0.43
N LYS A 129 -25.84 -32.75 0.04
CA LYS A 129 -26.14 -31.33 -0.18
C LYS A 129 -25.12 -30.43 0.50
N GLU A 130 -24.72 -30.76 1.73
CA GLU A 130 -23.65 -30.04 2.44
C GLU A 130 -22.31 -30.10 1.69
N LEU A 131 -21.97 -31.26 1.12
CA LEU A 131 -20.76 -31.42 0.31
C LEU A 131 -20.81 -30.62 -1.00
N GLU A 132 -21.96 -30.59 -1.69
CA GLU A 132 -22.13 -29.79 -2.91
C GLU A 132 -21.95 -28.29 -2.64
N VAL A 133 -22.48 -27.78 -1.52
CA VAL A 133 -22.26 -26.39 -1.09
C VAL A 133 -20.78 -26.15 -0.80
N ALA A 134 -20.13 -27.03 -0.03
CA ALA A 134 -18.71 -26.88 0.29
C ALA A 134 -17.80 -26.93 -0.95
N LEU A 135 -18.15 -27.72 -1.97
CA LEU A 135 -17.42 -27.76 -3.24
C LEU A 135 -17.57 -26.45 -4.02
N GLU A 136 -18.75 -25.86 -4.05
CA GLU A 136 -18.98 -24.58 -4.73
C GLU A 136 -18.27 -23.42 -4.02
N ASP A 137 -18.26 -23.42 -2.68
CA ASP A 137 -17.50 -22.45 -1.89
C ASP A 137 -15.99 -22.59 -2.14
N ASN A 138 -15.46 -23.82 -2.20
CA ASN A 138 -14.06 -24.07 -2.54
C ASN A 138 -13.71 -23.57 -3.94
N ARG A 139 -14.61 -23.78 -4.92
CA ARG A 139 -14.46 -23.25 -6.28
C ARG A 139 -14.36 -21.72 -6.28
N ARG A 140 -15.24 -21.03 -5.55
CA ARG A 140 -15.20 -19.57 -5.40
C ARG A 140 -13.91 -19.09 -4.74
N PHE A 141 -13.44 -19.76 -3.69
CA PHE A 141 -12.18 -19.40 -3.04
C PHE A 141 -10.97 -19.56 -3.97
N GLN A 142 -10.96 -20.59 -4.82
CA GLN A 142 -9.90 -20.76 -5.83
C GLN A 142 -9.90 -19.63 -6.87
N GLU A 143 -11.07 -19.19 -7.33
CA GLU A 143 -11.20 -18.06 -8.25
C GLU A 143 -10.70 -16.76 -7.61
N GLN A 144 -11.09 -16.48 -6.36
CA GLN A 144 -10.61 -15.32 -5.60
C GLN A 144 -9.09 -15.36 -5.41
N LEU A 145 -8.51 -16.52 -5.14
CA LEU A 145 -7.06 -16.69 -5.01
C LEU A 145 -6.33 -16.40 -6.32
N GLN A 146 -6.85 -16.87 -7.47
CA GLN A 146 -6.27 -16.57 -8.78
C GLN A 146 -6.34 -15.08 -9.11
N GLU A 147 -7.47 -14.43 -8.80
CA GLU A 147 -7.63 -12.99 -9.02
C GLU A 147 -6.67 -12.17 -8.15
N ALA A 148 -6.51 -12.54 -6.87
CA ALA A 148 -5.57 -11.90 -5.97
C ALA A 148 -4.11 -12.05 -6.46
N LEU A 149 -3.73 -13.24 -6.94
CA LEU A 149 -2.41 -13.47 -7.53
C LEU A 149 -2.17 -12.63 -8.79
N ALA A 150 -3.18 -12.47 -9.66
CA ALA A 150 -3.09 -11.62 -10.84
C ALA A 150 -2.83 -10.15 -10.45
N LYS A 151 -3.59 -9.62 -9.47
CA LYS A 151 -3.43 -8.26 -8.94
C LYS A 151 -2.04 -8.05 -8.31
N ILE A 152 -1.51 -9.04 -7.59
CA ILE A 152 -0.15 -8.97 -7.02
C ILE A 152 0.91 -8.90 -8.13
N ASN A 153 0.76 -9.68 -9.20
CA ASN A 153 1.71 -9.68 -10.32
C ASN A 153 1.71 -8.34 -11.07
N GLU A 154 0.54 -7.75 -11.29
CA GLU A 154 0.39 -6.42 -11.88
C GLU A 154 1.03 -5.34 -11.00
N SER A 155 0.78 -5.37 -9.68
CA SER A 155 1.42 -4.47 -8.72
C SER A 155 2.96 -4.61 -8.74
N ASN A 156 3.48 -5.83 -8.83
CA ASN A 156 4.92 -6.09 -8.90
C ASN A 156 5.55 -5.66 -10.24
N ALA A 157 4.78 -5.62 -11.33
CA ALA A 157 5.23 -5.01 -12.58
C ALA A 157 5.35 -3.49 -12.43
N GLY A 158 4.32 -2.83 -11.85
CA GLY A 158 4.37 -1.40 -11.56
C GLY A 158 5.54 -0.99 -10.64
N LYS A 159 5.84 -1.78 -9.60
CA LYS A 159 7.02 -1.55 -8.74
C LYS A 159 8.34 -1.58 -9.50
N ARG A 160 8.47 -2.46 -10.51
CA ARG A 160 9.68 -2.54 -11.33
C ARG A 160 9.85 -1.30 -12.21
N GLU A 161 8.76 -0.80 -12.78
CA GLU A 161 8.78 0.44 -13.56
C GLU A 161 9.15 1.66 -12.70
N VAL A 162 8.57 1.76 -11.50
CA VAL A 162 8.91 2.83 -10.54
C VAL A 162 10.39 2.76 -10.13
N ASN A 163 10.92 1.56 -9.86
CA ASN A 163 12.34 1.39 -9.54
C ASN A 163 13.25 1.80 -10.69
N SER A 164 12.88 1.47 -11.94
CA SER A 164 13.64 1.90 -13.11
C SER A 164 13.67 3.42 -13.23
N ALA A 165 12.51 4.08 -13.06
CA ALA A 165 12.43 5.53 -13.12
C ALA A 165 13.21 6.20 -11.97
N LEU A 166 13.26 5.58 -10.79
CA LEU A 166 14.03 6.09 -9.66
C LEU A 166 15.55 6.06 -9.94
N GLU A 167 16.05 5.00 -10.55
CA GLU A 167 17.46 4.91 -10.97
C GLU A 167 17.81 6.01 -11.99
N ASP A 168 16.92 6.26 -12.96
CA ASP A 168 17.10 7.34 -13.95
C ASP A 168 17.13 8.73 -13.27
N VAL A 169 16.26 8.97 -12.28
CA VAL A 169 16.24 10.22 -11.51
C VAL A 169 17.52 10.39 -10.69
N LEU A 170 18.02 9.32 -10.06
CA LEU A 170 19.28 9.37 -9.31
C LEU A 170 20.47 9.67 -10.22
N ALA A 171 20.50 9.09 -11.42
CA ALA A 171 21.52 9.38 -12.42
C ALA A 171 21.48 10.86 -12.85
N ALA A 172 20.29 11.39 -13.17
CA ALA A 172 20.10 12.78 -13.54
C ALA A 172 20.48 13.75 -12.40
N GLN A 173 20.19 13.41 -11.15
CA GLN A 173 20.55 14.23 -9.99
C GLN A 173 22.06 14.30 -9.79
N LYS A 174 22.78 13.20 -10.05
CA LYS A 174 24.25 13.18 -10.01
C LYS A 174 24.84 14.08 -11.10
N GLU A 175 24.30 14.04 -12.30
CA GLU A 175 24.72 14.91 -13.42
C GLU A 175 24.44 16.39 -13.12
N LEU A 176 23.28 16.70 -12.55
CA LEU A 176 22.93 18.08 -12.16
C LEU A 176 23.89 18.64 -11.11
N SER A 177 24.30 17.80 -10.14
CA SER A 177 25.29 18.19 -9.12
C SER A 177 26.67 18.45 -9.72
N ALA A 178 27.08 17.66 -10.72
CA ALA A 178 28.32 17.90 -11.46
C ALA A 178 28.26 19.22 -12.23
N ASN A 179 27.18 19.46 -12.96
CA ASN A 179 26.98 20.70 -13.73
C ASN A 179 26.90 21.94 -12.82
N GLN A 180 26.33 21.81 -11.61
CA GLN A 180 26.30 22.91 -10.64
C GLN A 180 27.70 23.28 -10.14
N LYS A 181 28.57 22.29 -9.95
CA LYS A 181 29.96 22.52 -9.58
C LYS A 181 30.72 23.23 -10.71
N GLU A 182 30.59 22.76 -11.95
CA GLU A 182 31.21 23.41 -13.11
C GLU A 182 30.76 24.86 -13.28
N LEU A 183 29.48 25.16 -13.02
CA LEU A 183 28.96 26.53 -13.05
C LEU A 183 29.61 27.42 -11.98
N GLN A 184 29.81 26.91 -10.76
CA GLN A 184 30.49 27.66 -9.69
C GLN A 184 31.96 27.93 -10.02
N ASP A 185 32.63 26.94 -10.61
CA ASP A 185 34.02 27.07 -11.06
C ASP A 185 34.11 28.15 -12.17
N ALA A 186 33.24 28.10 -13.18
CA ALA A 186 33.18 29.10 -14.26
C ALA A 186 32.83 30.51 -13.74
N GLN A 187 31.94 30.63 -12.76
CA GLN A 187 31.63 31.93 -12.13
C GLN A 187 32.86 32.52 -11.41
N SER A 188 33.63 31.67 -10.73
CA SER A 188 34.86 32.09 -10.04
C SER A 188 35.94 32.57 -11.03
N GLU A 189 36.07 31.89 -12.16
CA GLU A 189 36.94 32.32 -13.27
C GLU A 189 36.50 33.65 -13.86
N LEU A 190 35.19 33.85 -14.07
CA LEU A 190 34.64 35.10 -14.60
C LEU A 190 34.95 36.30 -13.69
N ILE A 191 34.76 36.16 -12.37
CA ILE A 191 35.08 37.22 -11.40
C ILE A 191 36.58 37.57 -11.48
N THR A 192 37.44 36.56 -11.63
CA THR A 192 38.89 36.75 -11.77
C THR A 192 39.23 37.50 -13.06
N ALA A 193 38.62 37.12 -14.18
CA ALA A 193 38.78 37.80 -15.46
C ALA A 193 38.28 39.26 -15.42
N GLN A 194 37.12 39.51 -14.84
CA GLN A 194 36.56 40.87 -14.66
C GLN A 194 37.49 41.76 -13.83
N LYS A 195 38.06 41.22 -12.74
CA LYS A 195 39.06 41.96 -11.95
C LYS A 195 40.27 42.31 -12.81
N ARG A 196 40.77 41.35 -13.59
CA ARG A 196 41.92 41.57 -14.47
C ARG A 196 41.67 42.62 -15.55
N ILE A 197 40.49 42.64 -16.15
CA ILE A 197 40.07 43.67 -17.11
C ILE A 197 40.08 45.05 -16.46
N ARG A 198 39.48 45.19 -15.26
CA ARG A 198 39.48 46.45 -14.53
C ARG A 198 40.89 46.96 -14.23
N ASP A 199 41.79 46.08 -13.81
CA ASP A 199 43.19 46.44 -13.56
C ASP A 199 43.86 46.95 -14.86
N LEU A 200 43.64 46.27 -15.99
CA LEU A 200 44.16 46.69 -17.30
C LEU A 200 43.57 48.02 -17.79
N GLU A 201 42.27 48.27 -17.55
CA GLU A 201 41.62 49.55 -17.87
C GLU A 201 42.26 50.71 -17.07
N THR A 202 42.56 50.49 -15.79
CA THR A 202 43.26 51.50 -14.97
C THR A 202 44.70 51.74 -15.44
N GLU A 203 45.38 50.71 -15.93
CA GLU A 203 46.72 50.88 -16.52
C GLU A 203 46.64 51.63 -17.86
N ASN A 204 45.66 51.31 -18.70
CA ASN A 204 45.51 51.94 -20.01
C ASN A 204 45.17 53.43 -19.89
N THR A 205 44.27 53.80 -18.97
CA THR A 205 43.97 55.22 -18.67
C THR A 205 45.21 55.98 -18.17
N ASN A 206 46.07 55.33 -17.38
CA ASN A 206 47.33 55.92 -16.95
C ASN A 206 48.31 56.10 -18.13
N LEU A 207 48.43 55.11 -19.01
CA LEU A 207 49.25 55.20 -20.22
C LEU A 207 48.76 56.29 -21.18
N GLU A 208 47.46 56.39 -21.41
CA GLU A 208 46.85 57.47 -22.19
C GLU A 208 47.19 58.84 -21.61
N SER A 209 47.07 59.01 -20.30
CA SER A 209 47.44 60.27 -19.63
C SER A 209 48.90 60.65 -19.87
N LYS A 210 49.84 59.69 -19.74
CA LYS A 210 51.26 59.88 -20.04
C LYS A 210 51.51 60.24 -21.50
N LEU A 211 50.77 59.61 -22.41
CA LEU A 211 50.90 59.85 -23.86
C LEU A 211 50.43 61.27 -24.22
N THR A 212 49.36 61.75 -23.59
CA THR A 212 48.93 63.14 -23.76
C THR A 212 49.93 64.15 -23.18
N GLU A 213 50.57 63.82 -22.07
CA GLU A 213 51.60 64.66 -21.45
C GLU A 213 52.85 64.75 -22.35
N LEU A 214 53.34 63.60 -22.83
CA LEU A 214 54.45 63.53 -23.79
C LEU A 214 54.12 64.25 -25.11
N SER A 215 52.87 64.16 -25.60
CA SER A 215 52.44 64.88 -26.80
C SER A 215 52.42 66.40 -26.59
N LYS A 216 51.98 66.88 -25.41
CA LYS A 216 52.08 68.30 -25.03
C LYS A 216 53.53 68.75 -24.94
N GLU A 217 54.42 67.93 -24.37
CA GLU A 217 55.84 68.22 -24.26
C GLU A 217 56.53 68.24 -25.65
N LYS A 218 56.20 67.29 -26.52
CA LYS A 218 56.60 67.27 -27.93
C LYS A 218 56.12 68.52 -28.66
N SER A 219 54.90 68.99 -28.39
CA SER A 219 54.36 70.22 -28.97
C SER A 219 55.07 71.48 -28.47
N ARG A 220 55.49 71.52 -27.19
CA ARG A 220 56.38 72.58 -26.66
C ARG A 220 57.75 72.54 -27.33
N HIS A 221 58.31 71.34 -27.54
CA HIS A 221 59.56 71.14 -28.28
C HIS A 221 59.45 71.54 -29.75
N ALA A 222 58.31 71.27 -30.41
CA ALA A 222 58.04 71.68 -31.78
C ALA A 222 57.83 73.20 -31.92
N ARG A 223 57.30 73.89 -30.90
CA ARG A 223 57.28 75.36 -30.87
C ARG A 223 58.66 75.99 -30.76
N LEU A 224 59.68 75.23 -30.34
CA LEU A 224 61.09 75.63 -30.36
C LEU A 224 61.82 75.21 -31.66
N SER A 225 61.13 74.54 -32.60
CA SER A 225 61.68 74.10 -33.89
C SER A 225 60.61 74.27 -34.97
N SER A 226 60.47 75.48 -35.49
CA SER A 226 59.53 75.77 -36.57
C SER A 226 60.01 75.19 -37.92
N SER A 227 59.34 74.16 -38.43
CA SER A 227 58.89 74.03 -39.84
C SER A 227 58.24 72.66 -40.10
N GLU A 228 57.29 72.64 -41.03
CA GLU A 228 56.68 71.47 -41.71
C GLU A 228 55.34 70.90 -41.17
N THR A 229 54.28 71.50 -41.71
CA THR A 229 53.15 70.92 -42.46
C THR A 229 52.24 69.81 -41.89
N THR A 230 50.97 70.22 -41.72
CA THR A 230 49.67 69.64 -42.14
C THR A 230 49.12 68.34 -41.52
N ALA A 231 48.04 68.54 -40.74
CA ALA A 231 46.71 67.89 -40.77
C ALA A 231 46.62 66.46 -41.34
N GLY A 232 46.13 65.43 -40.64
CA GLY A 232 45.28 65.42 -39.46
C GLY A 232 43.81 65.62 -39.83
N GLU A 233 43.13 64.57 -40.25
CA GLU A 233 41.71 64.35 -39.96
C GLU A 233 41.23 62.92 -40.28
N GLU A 234 40.20 62.52 -39.53
CA GLU A 234 39.36 61.31 -39.64
C GLU A 234 39.94 59.98 -39.12
N THR A 235 39.59 59.63 -37.88
CA THR A 235 39.23 58.26 -37.44
C THR A 235 38.82 58.25 -35.95
N HIS A 236 37.63 58.79 -35.62
CA HIS A 236 37.04 58.61 -34.28
C HIS A 236 35.62 58.01 -34.30
N ASN A 237 35.17 57.52 -35.45
CA ASN A 237 33.81 56.99 -35.62
C ASN A 237 33.74 55.44 -35.62
N SER A 238 34.88 54.74 -35.52
CA SER A 238 34.97 53.27 -35.46
C SER A 238 34.93 52.73 -34.04
N ASP A 239 35.56 53.41 -33.08
CA ASP A 239 35.74 52.88 -31.72
C ASP A 239 34.44 52.93 -30.91
N GLY A 240 33.66 54.01 -31.01
CA GLY A 240 32.33 54.08 -30.40
C GLY A 240 31.32 53.09 -30.99
N LYS A 241 31.44 52.77 -32.29
CA LYS A 241 30.63 51.72 -32.94
C LYS A 241 31.02 50.32 -32.45
N ASN A 242 32.32 50.06 -32.22
CA ASN A 242 32.79 48.80 -31.66
C ASN A 242 32.36 48.60 -30.19
N VAL A 243 32.43 49.65 -29.37
CA VAL A 243 31.95 49.58 -27.96
C VAL A 243 30.44 49.34 -27.90
N PHE A 244 29.66 50.04 -28.74
CA PHE A 244 28.21 49.82 -28.80
C PHE A 244 27.85 48.42 -29.32
N ALA A 245 28.58 47.91 -30.32
CA ALA A 245 28.40 46.55 -30.82
C ALA A 245 28.71 45.49 -29.75
N ASN A 246 29.78 45.67 -28.97
CA ASN A 246 30.14 44.78 -27.87
C ASN A 246 29.09 44.82 -26.76
N LEU A 247 28.65 46.00 -26.34
CA LEU A 247 27.62 46.13 -25.29
C LEU A 247 26.28 45.51 -25.72
N LYS A 248 25.93 45.65 -27.00
CA LYS A 248 24.73 45.01 -27.56
C LYS A 248 24.87 43.48 -27.55
N SER A 249 26.04 42.97 -27.93
CA SER A 249 26.35 41.53 -27.87
C SER A 249 26.26 41.00 -26.43
N ASP A 250 26.78 41.73 -25.44
CA ASP A 250 26.70 41.34 -24.02
C ASP A 250 25.26 41.36 -23.50
N TYR A 251 24.46 42.36 -23.90
CA TYR A 251 23.04 42.41 -23.58
C TYR A 251 22.27 41.24 -24.18
N ASP A 252 22.49 40.94 -25.46
CA ASP A 252 21.84 39.82 -26.14
C ASP A 252 22.23 38.47 -25.50
N ALA A 253 23.49 38.32 -25.08
CA ALA A 253 23.95 37.14 -24.34
C ALA A 253 23.31 37.03 -22.94
N LEU A 254 23.21 38.13 -22.20
CA LEU A 254 22.56 38.15 -20.88
C LEU A 254 21.07 37.86 -20.98
N LYS A 255 20.40 38.42 -22.00
CA LYS A 255 19.00 38.15 -22.28
C LYS A 255 18.78 36.66 -22.59
N TYR A 256 19.63 36.07 -23.43
CA TYR A 256 19.58 34.64 -23.70
C TYR A 256 19.74 33.79 -22.43
N GLN A 257 20.68 34.14 -21.54
CA GLN A 257 20.84 33.45 -20.25
C GLN A 257 19.62 33.61 -19.33
N PHE A 258 19.01 34.80 -19.30
CA PHE A 258 17.81 35.05 -18.52
C PHE A 258 16.61 34.26 -19.04
N ASP A 259 16.39 34.25 -20.35
CA ASP A 259 15.33 33.47 -21.00
C ASP A 259 15.53 31.96 -20.75
N ALA A 260 16.76 31.46 -20.87
CA ALA A 260 17.09 30.07 -20.56
C ALA A 260 16.87 29.72 -19.07
N THR A 261 17.13 30.67 -18.16
CA THR A 261 16.89 30.48 -16.72
C THR A 261 15.39 30.43 -16.41
N ILE A 262 14.58 31.28 -17.06
CA ILE A 262 13.12 31.23 -16.95
C ILE A 262 12.59 29.89 -17.47
N GLU A 263 13.07 29.43 -18.62
CA GLU A 263 12.66 28.15 -19.19
C GLU A 263 13.01 26.97 -18.26
N LYS A 264 14.22 26.97 -17.69
CA LYS A 264 14.65 25.98 -16.70
C LYS A 264 13.77 26.01 -15.44
N LYS A 265 13.45 27.21 -14.93
CA LYS A 265 12.54 27.38 -13.77
C LYS A 265 11.16 26.81 -14.09
N ASN A 266 10.60 27.11 -15.25
CA ASN A 266 9.28 26.62 -15.66
C ASN A 266 9.26 25.09 -15.79
N THR A 267 10.31 24.51 -16.39
CA THR A 267 10.47 23.05 -16.47
C THR A 267 10.51 22.42 -15.08
N MET A 268 11.30 22.97 -14.16
CA MET A 268 11.42 22.46 -12.79
C MET A 268 10.12 22.63 -11.98
N SER A 269 9.42 23.75 -12.14
CA SER A 269 8.11 23.99 -11.52
C SER A 269 7.08 22.96 -12.00
N ASN A 270 7.01 22.70 -13.30
CA ASN A 270 6.13 21.68 -13.87
C ASN A 270 6.47 20.27 -13.37
N GLN A 271 7.75 19.92 -13.29
CA GLN A 271 8.19 18.64 -12.73
C GLN A 271 7.78 18.49 -11.26
N PHE A 272 7.95 19.53 -10.45
CA PHE A 272 7.51 19.54 -9.06
C PHE A 272 5.99 19.37 -8.94
N LYS A 273 5.20 20.02 -9.81
CA LYS A 273 3.75 19.85 -9.83
C LYS A 273 3.34 18.40 -10.10
N GLU A 274 3.84 17.83 -11.18
CA GLU A 274 3.49 16.47 -11.58
C GLU A 274 3.94 15.42 -10.56
N LEU A 275 5.19 15.50 -10.09
CA LEU A 275 5.72 14.55 -9.13
C LEU A 275 5.11 14.73 -7.74
N GLY A 276 4.90 15.97 -7.30
CA GLY A 276 4.27 16.29 -6.02
C GLY A 276 2.85 15.75 -5.95
N LYS A 277 2.06 15.92 -7.02
CA LYS A 277 0.71 15.34 -7.10
C LYS A 277 0.72 13.81 -7.08
N LYS A 278 1.56 13.18 -7.92
CA LYS A 278 1.70 11.71 -7.90
C LYS A 278 2.07 11.18 -6.52
N TYR A 279 2.98 11.86 -5.84
CA TYR A 279 3.37 11.51 -4.49
C TYR A 279 2.21 11.61 -3.49
N LEU A 280 1.47 12.71 -3.51
CA LEU A 280 0.32 12.90 -2.63
C LEU A 280 -0.80 11.88 -2.88
N TYR A 281 -1.05 11.49 -4.13
CA TYR A 281 -1.99 10.40 -4.44
C TYR A 281 -1.54 9.05 -3.85
N MET A 282 -0.24 8.74 -3.89
CA MET A 282 0.27 7.53 -3.24
C MET A 282 0.12 7.58 -1.72
N VAL A 283 0.32 8.75 -1.12
CA VAL A 283 0.16 8.96 0.32
C VAL A 283 -1.31 8.83 0.73
N GLU A 284 -2.23 9.41 -0.04
CA GLU A 284 -3.68 9.27 0.15
C GLU A 284 -4.08 7.79 0.08
N TYR A 285 -3.69 7.09 -0.98
CA TYR A 285 -3.96 5.67 -1.15
C TYR A 285 -3.42 4.83 0.01
N SER A 286 -2.18 5.07 0.45
CA SER A 286 -1.61 4.35 1.59
C SER A 286 -2.34 4.63 2.90
N GLY A 287 -2.80 5.86 3.12
CA GLY A 287 -3.60 6.21 4.29
C GLY A 287 -4.97 5.55 4.27
N GLU A 288 -5.60 5.57 3.11
CA GLU A 288 -6.88 4.93 2.83
C GLU A 288 -6.83 3.41 3.09
N GLN A 289 -5.77 2.71 2.67
CA GLN A 289 -5.57 1.30 3.02
C GLN A 289 -5.48 1.08 4.54
N MET A 290 -4.75 1.94 5.26
CA MET A 290 -4.63 1.84 6.72
C MET A 290 -5.99 2.02 7.42
N TYR A 291 -6.82 2.96 6.96
CA TYR A 291 -8.16 3.14 7.50
C TYR A 291 -9.09 1.97 7.17
N ASN A 292 -9.03 1.41 5.96
CA ASN A 292 -9.80 0.22 5.59
C ASN A 292 -9.40 -1.00 6.46
N ASP A 293 -8.11 -1.21 6.71
CA ASP A 293 -7.64 -2.28 7.61
C ASP A 293 -8.19 -2.11 9.04
N TYR A 294 -8.31 -0.87 9.51
CA TYR A 294 -8.85 -0.56 10.82
C TYR A 294 -10.36 -0.83 10.84
N GLU A 295 -11.10 -0.36 9.83
CA GLU A 295 -12.53 -0.56 9.69
C GLU A 295 -12.90 -2.05 9.60
N GLU A 296 -12.15 -2.84 8.81
CA GLU A 296 -12.35 -4.29 8.68
C GLU A 296 -12.19 -5.00 10.03
N LYS A 297 -11.10 -4.71 10.76
CA LYS A 297 -10.87 -5.29 12.08
C LYS A 297 -11.97 -4.94 13.07
N HIS A 298 -12.43 -3.69 13.09
CA HIS A 298 -13.55 -3.27 13.95
C HIS A 298 -14.83 -4.00 13.55
N THR A 299 -15.13 -4.09 12.25
CA THR A 299 -16.34 -4.75 11.74
C THR A 299 -16.38 -6.22 12.13
N VAL A 300 -15.29 -6.96 11.91
CA VAL A 300 -15.16 -8.37 12.30
C VAL A 300 -15.35 -8.54 13.80
N PHE A 301 -14.74 -7.67 14.62
CA PHE A 301 -14.86 -7.77 16.07
C PHE A 301 -16.28 -7.43 16.56
N ILE A 302 -16.92 -6.41 15.97
CA ILE A 302 -18.32 -6.06 16.23
C ILE A 302 -19.25 -7.21 15.87
N GLU A 303 -19.05 -7.90 14.75
CA GLU A 303 -19.86 -9.06 14.36
C GLU A 303 -19.71 -10.20 15.37
N LYS A 304 -18.48 -10.54 15.77
CA LYS A 304 -18.23 -11.54 16.82
C LYS A 304 -18.98 -11.19 18.12
N LEU A 305 -18.92 -9.93 18.56
CA LEU A 305 -19.61 -9.45 19.76
C LEU A 305 -21.14 -9.50 19.62
N LYS A 306 -21.68 -9.14 18.44
CA LYS A 306 -23.13 -9.24 18.16
C LYS A 306 -23.61 -10.68 18.21
N SER A 307 -22.86 -11.62 17.63
CA SER A 307 -23.17 -13.06 17.71
C SER A 307 -23.12 -13.58 19.15
N LEU A 308 -22.18 -13.11 19.96
CA LEU A 308 -22.12 -13.46 21.38
C LEU A 308 -23.31 -12.88 22.15
N SER A 309 -23.70 -11.63 21.87
CA SER A 309 -24.86 -10.97 22.48
C SER A 309 -26.18 -11.71 22.21
N GLN A 310 -26.36 -12.29 21.01
CA GLN A 310 -27.57 -13.04 20.66
C GLN A 310 -27.71 -14.35 21.44
N ASN A 311 -26.58 -14.91 21.90
CA ASN A 311 -26.53 -16.18 22.65
C ASN A 311 -26.32 -15.98 24.17
N SER A 312 -26.13 -14.75 24.61
CA SER A 312 -25.87 -14.37 26.00
C SER A 312 -27.15 -14.50 26.83
N VAL A 313 -27.10 -15.32 27.89
CA VAL A 313 -28.17 -15.42 28.90
C VAL A 313 -27.82 -14.64 30.18
N ASN A 314 -26.57 -14.22 30.33
CA ASN A 314 -26.05 -13.54 31.51
C ASN A 314 -26.14 -12.01 31.35
N GLU A 315 -26.76 -11.34 32.32
CA GLU A 315 -27.01 -9.89 32.29
C GLU A 315 -25.73 -9.05 32.36
N THR A 316 -24.73 -9.52 33.10
CA THR A 316 -23.40 -8.89 33.22
C THR A 316 -22.63 -8.99 31.90
N GLN A 317 -22.65 -10.17 31.26
CA GLN A 317 -22.04 -10.39 29.96
C GLN A 317 -22.71 -9.49 28.89
N TRP A 318 -24.04 -9.44 28.87
CA TRP A 318 -24.77 -8.60 27.94
C TRP A 318 -24.43 -7.10 28.11
N PHE A 319 -24.33 -6.61 29.35
CA PHE A 319 -23.96 -5.23 29.63
C PHE A 319 -22.54 -4.90 29.14
N MET A 320 -21.56 -5.78 29.40
CA MET A 320 -20.18 -5.61 28.90
C MET A 320 -20.12 -5.59 27.37
N ILE A 321 -20.85 -6.49 26.71
CA ILE A 321 -20.93 -6.53 25.24
C ILE A 321 -21.50 -5.20 24.72
N LYS A 322 -22.57 -4.70 25.33
CA LYS A 322 -23.21 -3.44 24.91
C LYS A 322 -22.26 -2.25 25.06
N GLN A 323 -21.60 -2.12 26.21
CA GLN A 323 -20.63 -1.04 26.45
C GLN A 323 -19.45 -1.10 25.45
N THR A 324 -18.96 -2.30 25.17
CA THR A 324 -17.87 -2.52 24.20
C THR A 324 -18.33 -2.16 22.78
N LEU A 325 -19.53 -2.56 22.39
CA LEU A 325 -20.11 -2.21 21.08
C LEU A 325 -20.30 -0.69 20.92
N ASP A 326 -20.78 0.00 21.96
CA ASP A 326 -20.94 1.46 21.94
C ASP A 326 -19.58 2.17 21.77
N CYS A 327 -18.54 1.70 22.47
CA CYS A 327 -17.17 2.21 22.32
C CYS A 327 -16.65 1.98 20.89
N LEU A 328 -16.76 0.76 20.34
CA LEU A 328 -16.30 0.42 18.99
C LEU A 328 -17.03 1.22 17.90
N GLN A 329 -18.34 1.47 18.06
CA GLN A 329 -19.09 2.36 17.17
C GLN A 329 -18.60 3.81 17.24
N GLY A 330 -18.25 4.28 18.45
CA GLY A 330 -17.60 5.58 18.64
C GLY A 330 -16.24 5.66 17.94
N GLN A 331 -15.42 4.62 18.05
CA GLN A 331 -14.11 4.53 17.39
C GLN A 331 -14.24 4.50 15.86
N LEU A 332 -15.24 3.81 15.29
CA LEU A 332 -15.52 3.84 13.85
C LEU A 332 -15.90 5.24 13.35
N ARG A 333 -16.72 6.00 14.10
CA ARG A 333 -17.02 7.40 13.75
C ARG A 333 -15.78 8.30 13.83
N LEU A 334 -14.94 8.08 14.84
CA LEU A 334 -13.66 8.78 14.96
C LEU A 334 -12.75 8.49 13.76
N LEU A 335 -12.67 7.22 13.36
CA LEU A 335 -11.91 6.78 12.19
C LEU A 335 -12.39 7.47 10.90
N GLU A 336 -13.70 7.58 10.70
CA GLU A 336 -14.30 8.27 9.55
C GLU A 336 -13.93 9.76 9.53
N ASN A 337 -13.96 10.45 10.68
CA ASN A 337 -13.52 11.84 10.77
C ASN A 337 -12.03 12.00 10.39
N TYR A 338 -11.16 11.12 10.90
CA TYR A 338 -9.72 11.14 10.57
C TYR A 338 -9.44 10.86 9.09
N ARG A 339 -10.23 9.97 8.48
CA ARG A 339 -10.17 9.65 7.05
C ARG A 339 -10.55 10.85 6.20
N GLU A 340 -11.66 11.51 6.53
CA GLU A 340 -12.12 12.70 5.82
C GLU A 340 -11.17 13.89 5.99
N ASP A 341 -10.73 14.19 7.21
CA ASP A 341 -9.77 15.27 7.49
C ASP A 341 -8.46 15.06 6.72
N PHE A 342 -7.99 13.82 6.65
CA PHE A 342 -6.80 13.48 5.88
C PHE A 342 -7.01 13.69 4.38
N ARG A 343 -8.14 13.23 3.82
CA ARG A 343 -8.50 13.45 2.40
C ARG A 343 -8.53 14.94 2.06
N VAL A 344 -9.24 15.74 2.86
CA VAL A 344 -9.33 17.20 2.67
C VAL A 344 -7.95 17.84 2.76
N THR A 345 -7.10 17.39 3.69
CA THR A 345 -5.73 17.90 3.80
C THR A 345 -4.91 17.61 2.54
N ILE A 346 -5.03 16.41 1.96
CA ILE A 346 -4.37 16.06 0.70
C ILE A 346 -4.89 16.94 -0.45
N GLU A 347 -6.21 17.12 -0.59
CA GLU A 347 -6.79 17.98 -1.62
C GLU A 347 -6.31 19.43 -1.52
N LEU A 348 -6.22 19.99 -0.32
CA LEU A 348 -5.69 21.32 -0.08
C LEU A 348 -4.21 21.42 -0.48
N LEU A 349 -3.42 20.39 -0.22
CA LEU A 349 -2.02 20.32 -0.67
C LEU A 349 -1.91 20.24 -2.19
N MET A 350 -2.77 19.48 -2.87
CA MET A 350 -2.84 19.46 -4.33
C MET A 350 -3.11 20.86 -4.90
N CYS A 351 -4.06 21.60 -4.30
CA CYS A 351 -4.36 22.98 -4.68
C CYS A 351 -3.15 23.91 -4.50
N ARG A 352 -2.43 23.79 -3.39
CA ARG A 352 -1.20 24.57 -3.12
C ARG A 352 -0.09 24.27 -4.12
N ILE A 353 0.01 23.02 -4.59
CA ILE A 353 0.95 22.63 -5.66
C ILE A 353 0.58 23.31 -6.98
N ASP A 354 -0.70 23.30 -7.35
CA ASP A 354 -1.17 23.97 -8.57
C ASP A 354 -0.87 25.46 -8.59
N GLN A 355 -1.01 26.09 -7.43
CA GLN A 355 -0.73 27.51 -7.19
C GLN A 355 0.77 27.85 -7.08
N GLU A 356 1.68 26.87 -7.16
CA GLU A 356 3.14 27.07 -7.03
C GLU A 356 3.58 27.65 -5.67
N ILE A 357 2.79 27.41 -4.62
CA ILE A 357 3.08 27.89 -3.25
C ILE A 357 3.40 26.74 -2.28
N ALA A 358 3.30 25.49 -2.73
CA ALA A 358 3.68 24.32 -1.94
C ALA A 358 5.22 24.23 -1.82
N GLN A 359 5.67 23.87 -0.63
CA GLN A 359 7.07 23.58 -0.33
C GLN A 359 7.31 22.06 -0.37
N VAL A 360 8.57 21.66 -0.55
CA VAL A 360 8.95 20.24 -0.48
C VAL A 360 8.60 19.62 0.89
N SER A 361 8.66 20.41 1.96
CA SER A 361 8.28 20.01 3.32
C SER A 361 6.80 19.61 3.42
N ASP A 362 5.92 20.22 2.63
CA ASP A 362 4.49 19.88 2.61
C ASP A 362 4.24 18.43 2.13
N LEU A 363 5.17 17.86 1.36
CA LEU A 363 5.12 16.46 0.91
C LEU A 363 5.52 15.46 2.01
N SER A 364 5.92 15.91 3.20
CA SER A 364 6.25 14.99 4.31
C SER A 364 5.01 14.47 5.07
N ILE A 365 3.81 14.85 4.63
CA ILE A 365 2.55 14.45 5.25
C ILE A 365 2.36 12.93 5.25
N ARG A 366 1.74 12.41 6.32
CA ARG A 366 1.36 11.00 6.48
C ARG A 366 -0.04 10.92 7.05
N ALA A 367 -0.72 9.80 6.78
CA ALA A 367 -2.03 9.53 7.35
C ALA A 367 -1.94 9.48 8.89
N PRO A 368 -2.72 10.30 9.60
CA PRO A 368 -2.71 10.33 11.05
C PRO A 368 -3.31 9.04 11.63
N LYS A 369 -2.68 8.51 12.67
CA LYS A 369 -3.21 7.35 13.40
C LYS A 369 -4.23 7.83 14.44
N PRO A 370 -5.49 7.36 14.40
CA PRO A 370 -6.49 7.76 15.38
C PRO A 370 -6.13 7.21 16.78
N PRO A 371 -6.38 7.98 17.85
CA PRO A 371 -6.21 7.52 19.22
C PRO A 371 -7.37 6.58 19.58
N LEU A 372 -7.15 5.28 19.40
CA LEU A 372 -8.13 4.24 19.68
C LEU A 372 -8.15 3.91 21.18
N GLU A 373 -9.32 4.00 21.81
CA GLU A 373 -9.55 3.59 23.21
C GLU A 373 -9.32 2.08 23.40
N ILE A 374 -9.90 1.27 22.51
CA ILE A 374 -9.60 -0.16 22.40
C ILE A 374 -8.63 -0.35 21.26
N GLN A 375 -7.42 -0.84 21.56
CA GLN A 375 -6.41 -1.09 20.54
C GLN A 375 -6.71 -2.38 19.75
N LEU A 376 -6.42 -2.34 18.45
CA LEU A 376 -6.74 -3.43 17.51
C LEU A 376 -6.11 -4.77 17.89
N ASP A 377 -4.90 -4.75 18.47
CA ASP A 377 -4.16 -5.93 18.92
C ASP A 377 -4.78 -6.58 20.17
N THR A 378 -5.64 -5.87 20.88
CA THR A 378 -6.32 -6.37 22.08
C THR A 378 -7.65 -7.05 21.80
N PHE A 379 -8.17 -6.98 20.57
CA PHE A 379 -9.51 -7.48 20.22
C PHE A 379 -9.72 -8.96 20.58
N ASP A 380 -8.78 -9.85 20.24
CA ASP A 380 -8.92 -11.29 20.55
C ASP A 380 -8.79 -11.61 22.06
N ALA A 381 -8.03 -10.81 22.80
CA ALA A 381 -7.92 -10.96 24.26
C ALA A 381 -9.20 -10.48 24.95
N MET A 382 -9.72 -9.34 24.50
CA MET A 382 -10.97 -8.78 24.99
C MET A 382 -12.17 -9.70 24.67
N PHE A 383 -12.22 -10.25 23.46
CA PHE A 383 -13.27 -11.20 23.08
C PHE A 383 -13.34 -12.39 24.04
N ARG A 384 -12.18 -13.02 24.32
CA ARG A 384 -12.09 -14.16 25.24
C ARG A 384 -12.52 -13.81 26.66
N LEU A 385 -12.16 -12.62 27.14
CA LEU A 385 -12.56 -12.16 28.47
C LEU A 385 -14.09 -12.00 28.58
N VAL A 386 -14.71 -11.42 27.56
CA VAL A 386 -16.18 -11.26 27.50
C VAL A 386 -16.89 -12.61 27.35
N GLU A 387 -16.31 -13.55 26.60
CA GLU A 387 -16.83 -14.92 26.45
C GLU A 387 -16.79 -15.69 27.78
N CYS A 388 -15.66 -15.67 28.50
CA CYS A 388 -15.51 -16.38 29.77
C CYS A 388 -16.47 -15.91 30.87
N ASN A 389 -16.81 -14.61 30.90
CA ASN A 389 -17.72 -14.05 31.89
C ASN A 389 -19.18 -14.56 31.77
N GLY A 390 -19.56 -15.20 30.66
CA GLY A 390 -20.86 -15.87 30.52
C GLY A 390 -20.91 -17.30 31.05
N SER A 391 -19.76 -17.88 31.43
CA SER A 391 -19.66 -19.31 31.80
C SER A 391 -19.79 -19.61 33.31
N VAL A 392 -19.89 -18.58 34.16
CA VAL A 392 -19.68 -18.72 35.61
C VAL A 392 -20.93 -19.18 36.39
N GLU A 393 -22.11 -19.34 35.78
CA GLU A 393 -23.37 -19.59 36.51
C GLU A 393 -23.96 -21.02 36.41
N ARG A 394 -23.17 -22.07 36.14
CA ARG A 394 -23.73 -23.44 36.06
C ARG A 394 -23.24 -24.50 37.05
N ASP A 395 -22.42 -24.15 38.04
CA ASP A 395 -21.80 -25.15 38.95
C ASP A 395 -22.12 -24.98 40.45
N ASN A 396 -23.27 -24.44 40.84
CA ASN A 396 -23.78 -24.47 42.23
C ASN A 396 -25.32 -24.38 42.15
N GLU A 397 -26.21 -25.29 42.57
CA GLU A 397 -26.19 -26.40 43.52
C GLU A 397 -27.22 -27.44 43.04
N GLU A 398 -26.79 -28.65 42.65
CA GLU A 398 -27.66 -29.84 42.51
C GLU A 398 -27.38 -30.87 43.62
N ASP A 399 -26.70 -30.44 44.70
CA ASP A 399 -26.27 -31.29 45.83
C ASP A 399 -27.13 -31.11 47.10
N SER A 400 -28.45 -30.98 46.95
CA SER A 400 -29.38 -31.00 48.09
C SER A 400 -30.53 -32.00 47.94
N ILE A 401 -30.24 -33.19 47.43
CA ILE A 401 -31.13 -34.36 47.59
C ILE A 401 -30.30 -35.60 47.94
N ARG A 402 -29.85 -35.69 49.20
CA ARG A 402 -29.69 -36.95 49.97
C ARG A 402 -29.04 -36.70 51.33
N THR A 403 -29.86 -36.25 52.29
CA THR A 403 -29.77 -36.70 53.70
C THR A 403 -30.96 -36.14 54.47
N THR A 404 -32.03 -36.94 54.56
CA THR A 404 -32.69 -37.38 55.82
C THR A 404 -33.80 -38.36 55.47
#